data_AF-A0A5N0YNL1-F1
#
_entry.id   AF-A0A5N0YNL1-F1
#
_cell.length_a   1.000
_cell.length_b   1.000
_cell.length_c   1.000
_cell.angle_alpha   90.00
_cell.angle_beta   90.00
_cell.angle_gamma   90.00
#
_symmetry.space_group_name_H-M   'P 1'
#
loop_
_entity.id
_entity.type
_entity.pdbx_description
1 polymer ?
#
loop_
_entity_poly.entity_id
_entity_poly.type
_entity_poly.pdbx_seq_one_letter_code
_entity_poly.pdbx_strand_id
1 'polypeptide(L)'
;MDVLKQIVDIEEKPIDFFLKKRIELLTINVVNSIYYNPTRNVSIKLFIVINNEKSKKYYQQALNINNRTDSLFEDEQIYVFIDKSVRIVETNSLLLSSDVRILSGITHENVAKKDIYFMDYISAFEQKNEINQ
;
A
#
# COMPACT_ATOMS: atom_id res chain seq x y z
N MET A 1 2.49 9.77 1.81
CA MET A 1 3.81 9.31 2.27
C MET A 1 3.96 9.48 3.78
N ASP A 2 3.42 10.57 4.34
CA ASP A 2 3.55 10.87 5.77
C ASP A 2 2.99 9.78 6.69
N VAL A 3 1.80 9.25 6.41
CA VAL A 3 1.19 8.13 7.18
C VAL A 3 2.06 6.86 7.15
N LEU A 4 2.58 6.47 5.98
CA LEU A 4 3.45 5.29 5.88
C LEU A 4 4.72 5.47 6.73
N LYS A 5 5.37 6.64 6.62
CA LYS A 5 6.56 6.95 7.42
C LYS A 5 6.28 7.07 8.92
N GLN A 6 5.04 7.29 9.33
CA GLN A 6 4.65 7.28 10.76
C GLN A 6 4.63 5.87 11.34
N ILE A 7 4.34 4.85 10.53
CA ILE A 7 4.13 3.48 11.02
C ILE A 7 5.22 2.49 10.62
N VAL A 8 6.08 2.84 9.67
CA VAL A 8 7.26 2.06 9.30
C VAL A 8 8.40 2.97 8.88
N ASP A 9 9.62 2.43 8.92
CA ASP A 9 10.77 3.06 8.29
C ASP A 9 11.01 2.41 6.92
N ILE A 10 11.42 3.22 5.94
CA ILE A 10 11.45 2.82 4.53
C ILE A 10 12.72 3.29 3.84
N GLU A 11 13.17 2.50 2.87
CA GLU A 11 14.27 2.82 1.96
C GLU A 11 13.74 2.90 0.52
N GLU A 12 14.04 3.99 -0.19
CA GLU A 12 13.68 4.12 -1.61
C GLU A 12 14.62 3.26 -2.47
N LYS A 13 14.07 2.51 -3.41
CA LYS A 13 14.84 1.75 -4.40
C LYS A 13 14.51 2.22 -5.82
N PRO A 14 15.47 2.15 -6.76
CA PRO A 14 15.18 2.43 -8.17
C PRO A 14 14.08 1.46 -8.65
N ILE A 15 13.19 1.92 -9.52
CA ILE A 15 12.13 1.07 -10.12
C ILE A 15 12.56 0.53 -11.51
N ASP A 16 13.69 1.00 -11.99
CA ASP A 16 14.22 0.88 -13.33
C ASP A 16 14.66 -0.57 -13.64
N PHE A 17 14.87 -1.38 -12.59
CA PHE A 17 15.20 -2.80 -12.71
C PHE A 17 14.01 -3.67 -13.12
N PHE A 18 12.77 -3.16 -13.01
CA PHE A 18 11.60 -3.87 -13.50
C PHE A 18 11.48 -3.81 -15.02
N LEU A 19 10.94 -4.88 -15.60
CA LEU A 19 10.52 -4.87 -17.00
C LEU A 19 9.54 -3.73 -17.25
N LYS A 20 9.67 -3.04 -18.38
CA LYS A 20 8.79 -1.92 -18.76
C LYS A 20 7.30 -2.27 -18.63
N LYS A 21 6.91 -3.49 -19.02
CA LYS A 21 5.53 -3.99 -18.91
C LYS A 21 5.02 -3.99 -17.46
N ARG A 22 5.88 -4.25 -16.47
CA ARG A 22 5.50 -4.20 -15.06
C ARG A 22 5.22 -2.77 -14.60
N ILE A 23 6.05 -1.83 -15.02
CA ILE A 23 5.84 -0.39 -14.76
C ILE A 23 4.55 0.11 -15.43
N GLU A 24 4.28 -0.36 -16.65
CA GLU A 24 3.02 -0.07 -17.36
C GLU A 24 1.79 -0.59 -16.60
N LEU A 25 1.84 -1.82 -16.08
CA LEU A 25 0.76 -2.38 -15.24
C LEU A 25 0.54 -1.57 -13.95
N LEU A 26 1.61 -1.19 -13.26
CA LEU A 26 1.51 -0.33 -12.07
C LEU A 26 0.88 1.03 -12.42
N THR A 27 1.22 1.58 -13.58
CA THR A 27 0.64 2.85 -14.07
C THR A 27 -0.85 2.71 -14.36
N ILE A 28 -1.26 1.60 -14.98
CA ILE A 28 -2.69 1.30 -15.22
C ILE A 28 -3.45 1.19 -13.89
N ASN A 29 -2.87 0.54 -12.88
CA ASN A 29 -3.47 0.42 -11.56
C ASN A 29 -3.66 1.79 -10.89
N VAL A 30 -2.71 2.72 -11.05
CA VAL A 30 -2.85 4.10 -10.56
C VAL A 30 -4.01 4.81 -11.25
N VAL A 31 -4.04 4.80 -12.58
CA VAL A 31 -5.06 5.54 -13.36
C VAL A 31 -6.47 5.00 -13.13
N ASN A 32 -6.62 3.69 -12.92
CA ASN A 32 -7.91 3.04 -12.66
C ASN A 32 -8.32 3.05 -11.19
N SER A 33 -7.51 3.62 -10.29
CA SER A 33 -7.86 3.70 -8.87
C SER A 33 -9.01 4.68 -8.64
N ILE A 34 -9.91 4.34 -7.72
CA ILE A 34 -10.94 5.26 -7.23
C ILE A 34 -10.36 6.53 -6.60
N TYR A 35 -9.08 6.50 -6.19
CA TYR A 35 -8.36 7.62 -5.57
C TYR A 35 -7.57 8.46 -6.59
N TYR A 36 -7.63 8.14 -7.88
CA TYR A 36 -6.81 8.82 -8.87
C TYR A 36 -7.21 10.29 -9.02
N ASN A 37 -6.21 11.17 -9.01
CA ASN A 37 -6.40 12.58 -9.27
C ASN A 37 -5.82 12.91 -10.66
N PRO A 38 -6.66 13.19 -11.68
CA PRO A 38 -6.21 13.42 -13.04
C PRO A 38 -5.37 14.70 -13.21
N THR A 39 -5.36 15.60 -12.21
CA THR A 39 -4.51 16.80 -12.22
C THR A 39 -3.05 16.51 -11.86
N ARG A 40 -2.73 15.28 -11.46
CA ARG A 40 -1.38 14.87 -11.06
C ARG A 40 -0.81 13.87 -12.05
N ASN A 41 0.46 14.05 -12.38
CA ASN A 41 1.20 13.05 -13.15
C ASN A 41 1.44 11.81 -12.29
N VAL A 42 1.28 10.64 -12.91
CA VAL A 42 1.64 9.37 -12.29
C VAL A 42 3.15 9.35 -12.05
N SER A 43 3.55 9.09 -10.80
CA SER A 43 4.95 9.01 -10.40
C SER A 43 5.10 7.91 -9.36
N ILE A 44 5.42 6.71 -9.85
CA ILE A 44 5.52 5.50 -9.04
C ILE A 44 6.92 5.41 -8.45
N LYS A 45 6.97 5.24 -7.14
CA LYS A 45 8.19 5.02 -6.36
C LYS A 45 8.11 3.68 -5.66
N LEU A 46 9.23 2.95 -5.63
CA LEU A 46 9.38 1.72 -4.87
C LEU A 46 10.05 2.03 -3.53
N PHE A 47 9.45 1.49 -2.47
CA PHE A 47 10.03 1.47 -1.14
C PHE A 47 10.14 0.06 -0.60
N ILE A 48 11.25 -0.23 0.06
CA ILE A 48 11.40 -1.42 0.91
C ILE A 48 11.20 -0.98 2.36
N VAL A 49 10.38 -1.71 3.10
CA VAL A 49 10.20 -1.49 4.54
C VAL A 49 11.39 -2.04 5.28
N ILE A 50 12.02 -1.25 6.14
CA ILE A 50 13.17 -1.70 6.95
C ILE A 50 12.63 -2.62 8.06
N ASN A 51 13.19 -3.83 8.19
CA ASN A 51 12.83 -4.76 9.27
C ASN A 51 13.40 -4.26 10.61
N ASN A 52 12.54 -3.68 11.45
CA ASN A 52 12.88 -3.14 12.75
C ASN A 52 11.68 -3.20 13.70
N GLU A 53 11.82 -2.73 14.94
CA GLU A 53 10.74 -2.80 15.94
C GLU A 53 9.42 -2.14 15.50
N LYS A 54 9.49 -1.10 14.66
CA LYS A 54 8.31 -0.38 14.15
C LYS A 54 7.54 -1.20 13.11
N SER A 55 8.25 -1.96 12.27
CA SER A 55 7.67 -2.77 11.19
C SER A 55 7.48 -4.24 11.55
N LYS A 56 7.96 -4.67 12.72
CA LYS A 56 7.96 -6.06 13.21
C LYS A 56 6.63 -6.80 13.03
N LYS A 57 5.51 -6.17 13.38
CA LYS A 57 4.18 -6.77 13.25
C LYS A 57 3.81 -7.12 11.80
N TYR A 58 4.27 -6.34 10.82
CA TYR A 58 4.01 -6.60 9.41
C TYR A 58 4.88 -7.76 8.89
N TYR A 59 6.15 -7.82 9.32
CA TYR A 59 7.05 -8.92 8.99
C TYR A 59 6.59 -10.25 9.61
N GLN A 60 6.14 -10.24 10.87
CA GLN A 60 5.55 -11.42 11.52
C GLN A 60 4.33 -11.95 10.77
N GLN A 61 3.49 -11.05 10.24
CA GLN A 61 2.33 -11.42 9.44
C GLN A 61 2.73 -12.00 8.07
N ALA A 62 3.74 -11.41 7.41
CA ALA A 62 4.23 -11.89 6.11
C ALA A 62 4.82 -13.32 6.18
N LEU A 63 5.38 -13.73 7.32
CA LEU A 63 5.86 -15.10 7.53
C LEU A 63 4.73 -16.14 7.49
N ASN A 64 3.51 -15.75 7.88
CA ASN A 64 2.36 -16.66 7.93
C ASN A 64 1.54 -16.68 6.64
N ILE A 65 1.70 -15.68 5.77
CA ILE A 65 0.88 -15.48 4.57
C ILE A 65 1.77 -15.11 3.39
N ASN A 66 1.90 -16.01 2.41
CA ASN A 66 2.70 -15.77 1.21
C ASN A 66 1.91 -14.97 0.15
N ASN A 67 1.84 -13.65 0.31
CA ASN A 67 1.15 -12.73 -0.61
C ASN A 67 2.09 -12.10 -1.66
N ARG A 68 3.04 -12.87 -2.20
CA ARG A 68 3.98 -12.35 -3.21
C ARG A 68 3.32 -12.13 -4.55
N THR A 69 3.53 -10.94 -5.10
CA THR A 69 3.13 -10.62 -6.48
C THR A 69 4.32 -10.44 -7.42
N ASP A 70 5.55 -10.35 -6.90
CA ASP A 70 6.78 -10.18 -7.70
C ASP A 70 7.91 -11.13 -7.24
N SER A 71 8.47 -11.90 -8.18
CA SER A 71 9.56 -12.86 -7.91
C SER A 71 10.94 -12.21 -7.78
N LEU A 72 11.02 -10.89 -7.98
CA LEU A 72 12.26 -10.11 -7.91
C LEU A 72 12.63 -9.69 -6.48
N PHE A 73 11.71 -9.85 -5.53
CA PHE A 73 11.96 -9.52 -4.13
C PHE A 73 12.37 -10.76 -3.34
N GLU A 74 13.31 -10.56 -2.42
CA GLU A 74 13.72 -11.59 -1.46
C GLU A 74 12.54 -12.04 -0.60
N ASP A 75 12.66 -13.27 -0.10
CA ASP A 75 11.56 -14.04 0.46
C ASP A 75 10.83 -13.40 1.65
N GLU A 76 11.50 -12.48 2.33
CA GLU A 76 11.04 -11.85 3.57
C GLU A 76 10.78 -10.35 3.42
N GLN A 77 11.14 -9.72 2.30
CA GLN A 77 11.08 -8.26 2.18
C GLN A 77 9.66 -7.75 1.94
N ILE A 78 9.24 -6.76 2.72
CA ILE A 78 8.00 -6.03 2.46
C ILE A 78 8.29 -4.85 1.54
N TYR A 79 7.62 -4.80 0.39
CA TYR A 79 7.70 -3.70 -0.56
C TYR A 79 6.41 -2.90 -0.63
N VAL A 80 6.53 -1.64 -1.02
CA VAL A 80 5.40 -0.74 -1.26
C VAL A 80 5.68 0.08 -2.51
N PHE A 81 4.82 -0.08 -3.52
CA PHE A 81 4.74 0.85 -4.64
C PHE A 81 3.82 2.01 -4.26
N ILE A 82 4.32 3.23 -4.41
CA ILE A 82 3.60 4.45 -4.01
C ILE A 82 3.46 5.39 -5.19
N ASP A 83 2.27 5.97 -5.34
CA ASP A 83 2.01 7.13 -6.17
C ASP A 83 1.39 8.25 -5.32
N LYS A 84 1.70 9.50 -5.65
CA LYS A 84 1.26 10.67 -4.86
C LYS A 84 -0.24 10.92 -4.90
N SER A 85 -0.95 10.37 -5.89
CA SER A 85 -2.40 10.52 -6.04
C SER A 85 -3.12 9.45 -5.23
N VAL A 86 -2.71 8.19 -5.38
CA VAL A 86 -3.46 7.04 -4.81
C VAL A 86 -2.88 6.48 -3.51
N ARG A 87 -1.71 6.99 -3.07
CA ARG A 87 -0.92 6.49 -1.92
C ARG A 87 -0.31 5.12 -2.23
N ILE A 88 -0.79 4.04 -1.62
CA ILE A 88 -0.27 2.69 -1.92
C ILE A 88 -0.94 2.20 -3.20
N VAL A 89 -0.11 1.93 -4.21
CA VAL A 89 -0.52 1.28 -5.45
C VAL A 89 -0.57 -0.23 -5.22
N GLU A 90 0.47 -0.77 -4.59
CA GLU A 90 0.62 -2.20 -4.36
C GLU A 90 1.59 -2.45 -3.20
N THR A 91 1.33 -3.51 -2.42
CA THR A 91 2.23 -4.02 -1.37
C THR A 91 1.94 -5.50 -1.12
N ASN A 92 2.93 -6.25 -0.68
CA ASN A 92 2.78 -7.64 -0.25
C ASN A 92 2.36 -7.79 1.23
N SER A 93 2.20 -6.69 1.99
CA SER A 93 1.67 -6.74 3.36
C SER A 93 0.25 -6.18 3.41
N LEU A 94 -0.73 -7.09 3.52
CA LEU A 94 -2.13 -6.72 3.65
C LEU A 94 -2.38 -5.89 4.92
N LEU A 95 -1.78 -6.30 6.05
CA LEU A 95 -1.89 -5.57 7.30
C LEU A 95 -1.34 -4.13 7.20
N LEU A 96 -0.22 -3.94 6.50
CA LEU A 96 0.34 -2.62 6.26
C LEU A 96 -0.59 -1.77 5.39
N SER A 97 -1.15 -2.35 4.33
CA SER A 97 -2.11 -1.68 3.46
C SER A 97 -3.34 -1.20 4.24
N SER A 98 -3.92 -2.08 5.06
CA SER A 98 -5.08 -1.77 5.90
C SER A 98 -4.76 -0.68 6.93
N ASP A 99 -3.62 -0.77 7.62
CA ASP A 99 -3.22 0.26 8.59
C ASP A 99 -3.01 1.64 7.94
N VAL A 100 -2.37 1.70 6.78
CA VAL A 100 -2.21 2.96 6.03
C VAL A 100 -3.58 3.50 5.61
N ARG A 101 -4.49 2.66 5.13
CA ARG A 101 -5.85 3.08 4.76
C ARG A 101 -6.59 3.68 5.94
N ILE A 102 -6.58 2.99 7.08
CA ILE A 102 -7.24 3.41 8.32
C ILE A 102 -6.66 4.74 8.83
N LEU A 103 -5.33 4.82 8.97
CA LEU A 103 -4.68 6.00 9.55
C LEU A 103 -4.76 7.23 8.63
N SER A 104 -4.90 7.01 7.34
CA SER A 104 -5.06 8.13 6.42
C SER A 104 -6.45 8.77 6.46
N GLY A 105 -7.43 8.10 7.07
CA GLY A 105 -8.79 8.59 7.26
C GLY A 105 -9.57 8.82 5.97
N ILE A 106 -10.81 9.25 6.17
CA ILE A 106 -11.76 9.73 5.14
C ILE A 106 -12.41 11.03 5.64
N THR A 107 -13.08 11.74 4.73
CA THR A 107 -13.77 13.00 5.10
C THR A 107 -15.13 12.73 5.72
N HIS A 108 -15.67 13.70 6.46
CA HIS A 108 -17.05 13.65 6.96
C HIS A 108 -18.08 13.50 5.82
N GLU A 109 -17.79 14.07 4.65
CA GLU A 109 -18.66 13.94 3.48
C GLU A 109 -18.74 12.50 2.99
N ASN A 110 -17.61 11.77 2.95
CA ASN A 110 -17.58 10.35 2.59
C ASN A 110 -18.47 9.53 3.53
N VAL A 111 -18.38 9.80 4.84
CA VAL A 111 -19.20 9.13 5.87
C VAL A 111 -20.69 9.45 5.68
N ALA A 112 -21.05 10.72 5.49
CA ALA A 112 -22.43 11.14 5.32
C ALA A 112 -23.08 10.53 4.08
N LYS A 113 -22.33 10.42 2.98
CA LYS A 113 -22.80 9.85 1.71
C LYS A 113 -22.70 8.32 1.66
N LYS A 114 -21.97 7.69 2.58
CA LYS A 114 -21.61 6.26 2.55
C LYS A 114 -21.09 5.85 1.16
N ASP A 115 -20.21 6.68 0.61
CA ASP A 115 -19.70 6.49 -0.73
C ASP A 115 -18.66 5.36 -0.80
N ILE A 116 -18.07 5.19 -1.98
CA ILE A 116 -17.06 4.15 -2.21
C ILE A 116 -15.83 4.28 -1.31
N TYR A 117 -15.47 5.50 -0.91
CA TYR A 117 -14.34 5.73 0.01
C TYR A 117 -14.68 5.30 1.43
N PHE A 118 -15.93 5.53 1.86
CA PHE A 118 -16.43 4.99 3.12
C PHE A 118 -16.42 3.46 3.12
N MET A 119 -16.91 2.83 2.05
CA MET A 119 -16.92 1.37 1.95
C MET A 119 -15.50 0.77 1.97
N ASP A 120 -14.57 1.34 1.19
CA ASP A 120 -13.16 0.91 1.19
C ASP A 120 -12.50 1.09 2.58
N TYR A 121 -12.83 2.19 3.27
CA TYR A 121 -12.35 2.45 4.63
C TYR A 121 -12.85 1.43 5.66
N ILE A 122 -14.14 1.06 5.63
CA ILE A 122 -14.70 0.04 6.53
C ILE A 122 -14.12 -1.34 6.21
N SER A 123 -13.99 -1.69 4.92
CA SER A 123 -13.38 -2.96 4.51
C SER A 123 -11.96 -3.13 5.04
N ALA A 124 -11.18 -2.04 5.15
CA ALA A 124 -9.85 -2.10 5.75
C ALA A 124 -9.87 -2.49 7.25
N PHE A 125 -10.89 -2.12 8.02
CA PHE A 125 -11.04 -2.59 9.40
C PHE A 125 -11.42 -4.07 9.46
N GLU A 126 -12.31 -4.53 8.59
CA GLU A 126 -12.72 -5.93 8.51
C GLU A 126 -11.52 -6.83 8.17
N GLN A 127 -10.77 -6.48 7.13
CA GLN A 127 -9.54 -7.20 6.75
C GLN A 127 -8.53 -7.23 7.89
N LYS A 128 -8.32 -6.11 8.58
CA LYS A 128 -7.42 -6.06 9.74
C LYS A 128 -7.88 -6.98 10.86
N ASN A 129 -9.18 -7.09 11.11
CA ASN A 129 -9.71 -7.98 12.15
C ASN A 129 -9.52 -9.46 11.77
N GLU A 130 -9.75 -9.83 10.50
CA GLU A 130 -9.52 -11.19 10.00
C GLU A 130 -8.06 -11.62 10.10
N ILE A 131 -7.11 -10.71 9.84
CA ILE A 131 -5.67 -10.99 9.95
C ILE A 131 -5.22 -11.22 11.41
N ASN A 132 -5.91 -10.61 12.37
CA ASN A 132 -5.56 -10.71 13.79
C ASN A 132 -6.24 -11.89 14.51
N GLN A 133 -7.08 -12.67 13.83
CA GLN A 133 -7.64 -13.93 14.32
C GLN A 133 -6.67 -15.08 14.08
#